data_AF-H2ZRY2-F1
#
_entry.id   AF-H2ZRY2-F1
#
_cell.length_a   1.000
_cell.length_b   1.000
_cell.length_c   1.000
_cell.angle_alpha   90.00
_cell.angle_beta   90.00
_cell.angle_gamma   90.00
#
_symmetry.space_group_name_H-M   'P 1'
#
loop_
_entity.id
_entity.type
_entity.pdbx_description
1 polymer ?
#
loop_
_entity_poly.entity_id
_entity_poly.type
_entity_poly.pdbx_seq_one_letter_code
_entity_poly.pdbx_strand_id
1 'polypeptide(L)'
;PDLYLLERYTETEIREVVSTLINRYGSSNDRRSARSRQAGGRAKRARSQKPCSLKELEVTVTDLGLGYESEETVLFKYCTGTCEAAAKHYDKTLKNMRKNKMIKRGKDRPCCRPLSYDDDVSFLDNYHEYHTLKELSAKECGCV
;
A
#
# COMPACT_ATOMS: atom_id res chain seq x y z
N PRO A 1 -44.87 -27.45 16.40
CA PRO A 1 -43.87 -26.43 16.00
C PRO A 1 -43.74 -25.41 17.13
N ASP A 2 -42.65 -25.58 17.85
CA ASP A 2 -42.15 -24.90 19.05
C ASP A 2 -42.60 -23.45 19.29
N LEU A 3 -43.26 -23.24 20.44
CA LEU A 3 -43.64 -21.93 20.97
C LEU A 3 -43.31 -21.88 22.48
N TYR A 4 -42.14 -22.39 22.89
CA TYR A 4 -41.71 -22.37 24.30
C TYR A 4 -40.18 -22.25 24.51
N LEU A 5 -39.45 -21.62 23.59
CA LEU A 5 -37.99 -21.43 23.73
C LEU A 5 -37.59 -20.03 24.24
N LEU A 6 -38.42 -19.36 25.04
CA LEU A 6 -38.09 -18.05 25.62
C LEU A 6 -38.45 -17.91 27.10
N GLU A 7 -38.54 -19.01 27.85
CA GLU A 7 -38.98 -18.92 29.25
C GLU A 7 -38.09 -19.67 30.25
N ARG A 8 -36.77 -19.70 30.02
CA ARG A 8 -35.80 -20.16 31.03
C ARG A 8 -34.44 -19.45 30.94
N TYR A 9 -34.45 -18.12 30.97
CA TYR A 9 -33.23 -17.39 31.36
C TYR A 9 -33.40 -16.93 32.81
N THR A 10 -32.50 -17.37 33.66
CA THR A 10 -32.42 -16.92 35.06
C THR A 10 -31.93 -15.47 35.12
N GLU A 11 -32.29 -14.74 36.17
CA GLU A 11 -31.88 -13.33 36.32
C GLU A 11 -30.34 -13.16 36.29
N THR A 12 -29.61 -14.19 36.73
CA THR A 12 -28.15 -14.29 36.66
C THR A 12 -27.62 -14.37 35.23
N GLU A 13 -28.23 -15.19 34.37
CA GLU A 13 -27.85 -15.31 32.95
C GLU A 13 -28.15 -14.02 32.20
N ILE A 14 -29.27 -13.36 32.51
CA ILE A 14 -29.62 -12.07 31.91
C ILE A 14 -28.60 -10.99 32.33
N ARG A 15 -28.24 -10.94 33.62
CA ARG A 15 -27.22 -10.00 34.12
C ARG A 15 -25.86 -10.22 33.47
N GLU A 16 -25.47 -11.47 33.25
CA GLU A 16 -24.21 -11.80 32.59
C GLU A 16 -24.20 -11.36 31.11
N VAL A 17 -25.28 -11.66 30.37
CA VAL A 17 -25.43 -11.21 28.98
C VAL A 17 -25.43 -9.68 28.88
N VAL A 18 -26.15 -8.97 29.76
CA VAL A 18 -26.17 -7.50 29.78
C VAL A 18 -24.78 -6.95 30.11
N SER A 19 -24.07 -7.53 31.08
CA SER A 19 -22.71 -7.11 31.44
C SER A 19 -21.71 -7.26 30.28
N THR A 20 -21.82 -8.34 29.51
CA THR A 20 -20.95 -8.60 28.36
C THR A 20 -21.27 -7.70 27.17
N LEU A 21 -22.54 -7.32 26.97
CA LEU A 21 -22.95 -6.34 25.96
C LEU A 21 -22.49 -4.93 26.31
N ILE A 22 -22.61 -4.51 27.58
CA ILE A 22 -22.14 -3.19 28.06
C ILE A 22 -20.62 -3.07 27.88
N ASN A 23 -19.84 -4.11 28.23
CA ASN A 23 -18.38 -4.12 28.04
C ASN A 23 -17.96 -4.03 26.56
N ARG A 24 -18.70 -4.69 25.65
CA ARG A 24 -18.48 -4.59 24.19
C ARG A 24 -18.80 -3.20 23.63
N TYR A 25 -19.86 -2.55 24.11
CA TYR A 25 -20.25 -1.22 23.67
C TYR A 25 -19.31 -0.13 24.24
N GLY A 26 -18.88 -0.26 25.51
CA GLY A 26 -17.93 0.65 26.17
C GLY A 26 -16.54 0.68 25.52
N SER A 27 -15.98 -0.49 25.16
CA SER A 27 -14.68 -0.57 24.48
C SER A 27 -14.66 0.00 23.06
N SER A 28 -15.82 0.05 22.39
CA SER A 28 -15.93 0.53 21.01
C SER A 28 -15.93 2.06 20.91
N ASN A 29 -16.42 2.76 21.94
CA ASN A 29 -16.42 4.22 22.00
C ASN A 29 -15.08 4.82 22.49
N ASP A 30 -14.32 4.10 23.32
CA ASP A 30 -13.02 4.57 23.80
C ASP A 30 -11.94 4.57 22.68
N ARG A 31 -12.03 3.61 21.75
CA ARG A 31 -11.12 3.55 20.57
C ARG A 31 -11.37 4.64 19.54
N ARG A 32 -12.56 5.24 19.50
CA ARG A 32 -12.89 6.37 18.61
C ARG A 32 -12.58 7.73 19.24
N SER A 33 -12.66 7.87 20.56
CA SER A 33 -12.34 9.12 21.27
C SER A 33 -10.82 9.35 21.46
N ALA A 34 -10.02 8.28 21.60
CA ALA A 34 -8.55 8.39 21.73
C ALA A 34 -7.83 8.79 20.43
N ARG A 35 -8.49 8.76 19.27
CA ARG A 35 -7.89 9.16 17.97
C ARG A 35 -8.12 10.63 17.57
N SER A 36 -8.89 11.40 18.35
CA SER A 36 -9.28 12.77 17.96
C SER A 36 -8.69 13.90 18.82
N ARG A 37 -7.85 13.60 19.83
CA ARG A 37 -7.26 14.63 20.73
C ARG A 37 -5.75 14.84 20.59
N GLN A 38 -5.14 14.39 19.49
CA GLN A 38 -3.74 14.68 19.15
C GLN A 38 -3.64 15.55 17.89
N ALA A 39 -4.36 16.67 17.89
CA ALA A 39 -4.04 17.81 17.02
C ALA A 39 -3.18 18.78 17.83
N GLY A 40 -1.85 18.62 17.76
CA GLY A 40 -0.95 19.48 18.52
C GLY A 40 0.50 19.01 18.56
N GLY A 41 1.00 18.44 17.47
CA GLY A 41 2.39 18.01 17.40
C GLY A 41 2.77 17.66 15.99
N ARG A 42 3.36 18.62 15.27
CA ARG A 42 4.06 18.40 14.01
C ARG A 42 5.35 17.60 14.28
N ALA A 43 5.24 16.45 14.93
CA ALA A 43 6.22 15.39 14.80
C ALA A 43 6.03 14.87 13.38
N LYS A 44 6.78 15.46 12.43
CA LYS A 44 7.14 14.78 11.20
C LYS A 44 7.79 13.48 11.65
N ARG A 45 6.99 12.42 11.85
CA ARG A 45 7.49 11.07 12.02
C ARG A 45 8.42 10.90 10.83
N ALA A 46 9.72 10.82 11.10
CA ALA A 46 10.68 10.38 10.11
C ALA A 46 10.17 9.00 9.72
N ARG A 47 9.34 8.93 8.66
CA ARG A 47 8.91 7.67 8.08
C ARG A 47 10.22 7.01 7.72
N SER A 48 10.57 5.96 8.45
CA SER A 48 11.79 5.21 8.22
C SER A 48 11.86 4.91 6.73
N GLN A 49 13.00 5.28 6.14
CA GLN A 49 13.36 4.98 4.76
C GLN A 49 13.13 3.51 4.44
N LYS A 50 11.98 3.09 3.89
CA LYS A 50 11.82 1.69 3.50
C LYS A 50 12.81 1.40 2.37
N PRO A 51 13.58 0.30 2.44
CA PRO A 51 14.47 -0.08 1.35
C PRO A 51 13.67 -0.37 0.08
N CYS A 52 14.35 -0.35 -1.07
CA CYS A 52 13.76 -0.74 -2.34
C CYS A 52 13.08 -2.11 -2.23
N SER A 53 11.79 -2.16 -2.56
CA SER A 53 10.96 -3.35 -2.42
C SER A 53 9.84 -3.36 -3.46
N LEU A 54 9.36 -4.57 -3.77
CA LEU A 54 8.19 -4.79 -4.61
C LEU A 54 6.91 -4.54 -3.81
N LYS A 55 5.90 -3.96 -4.47
CA LYS A 55 4.54 -3.77 -3.96
C LYS A 55 3.55 -4.21 -5.00
N GLU A 56 2.37 -4.59 -4.56
CA GLU A 56 1.30 -5.08 -5.42
C GLU A 56 0.05 -4.22 -5.20
N LEU A 57 -0.71 -4.02 -6.26
CA LEU A 57 -1.95 -3.25 -6.28
C LEU A 57 -2.88 -3.87 -7.33
N GLU A 58 -4.05 -4.31 -6.89
CA GLU A 58 -5.11 -4.72 -7.81
C GLU A 58 -5.78 -3.47 -8.40
N VAL A 59 -5.84 -3.39 -9.72
CA VAL A 59 -6.38 -2.25 -10.48
C VAL A 59 -7.15 -2.75 -11.68
N THR A 60 -8.09 -1.96 -12.20
CA THR A 60 -8.67 -2.25 -13.51
C THR A 60 -7.71 -1.86 -14.63
N VAL A 61 -7.89 -2.41 -15.82
CA VAL A 61 -7.14 -1.99 -17.01
C VAL A 61 -7.34 -0.49 -17.28
N THR A 62 -8.55 0.03 -17.05
CA THR A 62 -8.86 1.46 -17.20
C THR A 62 -8.05 2.33 -16.23
N ASP A 63 -7.85 1.88 -14.98
CA ASP A 63 -7.07 2.61 -13.97
C ASP A 63 -5.59 2.77 -14.32
N LEU A 64 -5.05 1.93 -15.22
CA LEU A 64 -3.66 2.04 -15.69
C LEU A 64 -3.42 3.31 -16.53
N GLY A 65 -4.48 3.94 -17.04
CA GLY A 65 -4.38 5.19 -17.80
C GLY A 65 -3.67 5.05 -19.14
N LEU A 66 -3.69 3.86 -19.74
CA LEU A 66 -3.05 3.56 -21.03
C LEU A 66 -3.96 3.82 -22.24
N GLY A 67 -5.20 4.28 -22.00
CA GLY A 67 -6.18 4.61 -23.05
C GLY A 67 -7.12 3.47 -23.43
N TYR A 68 -7.06 2.33 -22.74
CA TYR A 68 -8.00 1.22 -22.90
C TYR A 68 -9.19 1.37 -21.95
N GLU A 69 -10.38 1.02 -22.44
CA GLU A 69 -11.62 0.94 -21.65
C GLU A 69 -11.96 -0.53 -21.44
N SER A 70 -11.69 -1.05 -20.23
CA SER A 70 -11.99 -2.43 -19.85
C SER A 70 -12.20 -2.52 -18.34
N GLU A 71 -13.15 -3.38 -17.94
CA GLU A 71 -13.46 -3.72 -16.54
C GLU A 71 -12.60 -4.88 -16.01
N GLU A 72 -11.74 -5.49 -16.84
CA GLU A 72 -10.83 -6.54 -16.39
C GLU A 72 -9.85 -6.01 -15.33
N THR A 73 -9.59 -6.83 -14.30
CA THR A 73 -8.69 -6.52 -13.21
C THR A 73 -7.33 -7.19 -13.37
N VAL A 74 -6.28 -6.48 -13.01
CA VAL A 74 -4.90 -6.93 -13.09
C VAL A 74 -4.18 -6.68 -11.77
N LEU A 75 -3.32 -7.63 -11.37
CA LEU A 75 -2.44 -7.45 -10.21
C LEU A 75 -1.18 -6.70 -10.65
N PHE A 76 -1.21 -5.37 -10.55
CA PHE A 76 -0.10 -4.51 -10.93
C PHE A 76 0.96 -4.47 -9.83
N LYS A 77 2.18 -4.90 -10.14
CA LYS A 77 3.32 -4.82 -9.24
C LYS A 77 4.27 -3.69 -9.61
N TYR A 78 4.76 -2.96 -8.62
CA TYR A 78 5.62 -1.80 -8.81
C TYR A 78 6.73 -1.68 -7.77
N CYS A 79 7.80 -1.00 -8.15
CA CYS A 79 8.98 -0.78 -7.30
C CYS A 79 8.87 0.53 -6.52
N THR A 80 9.12 0.46 -5.22
CA THR A 80 9.15 1.63 -4.35
C THR A 80 10.17 1.47 -3.22
N GLY A 81 10.64 2.59 -2.69
CA GLY A 81 11.61 2.64 -1.59
C GLY A 81 12.84 3.45 -1.93
N THR A 82 13.80 3.47 -1.00
CA THR A 82 15.05 4.21 -1.13
C THR A 82 16.22 3.29 -1.47
N CYS A 83 17.22 3.88 -2.13
CA CYS A 83 18.45 3.22 -2.55
C CYS A 83 19.70 3.85 -1.92
N GLU A 84 19.54 4.58 -0.81
CA GLU A 84 20.67 5.24 -0.13
C GLU A 84 21.70 4.22 0.38
N ALA A 85 21.25 3.05 0.85
CA ALA A 85 22.12 1.98 1.33
C ALA A 85 22.92 1.30 0.19
N ALA A 86 22.40 1.32 -1.04
CA ALA A 86 23.05 0.72 -2.21
C ALA A 86 23.98 1.71 -2.95
N ALA A 87 24.12 2.94 -2.48
CA ALA A 87 24.93 3.97 -3.12
C ALA A 87 26.42 3.59 -3.19
N LYS A 88 26.95 3.54 -4.40
CA LYS A 88 28.35 3.18 -4.71
C LYS A 88 29.28 4.39 -4.48
N HIS A 89 30.59 4.15 -4.58
CA HIS A 89 31.59 5.24 -4.51
C HIS A 89 31.32 6.32 -5.55
N TYR A 90 30.90 5.94 -6.76
CA TYR A 90 30.49 6.87 -7.80
C TYR A 90 29.42 7.86 -7.29
N ASP A 91 28.35 7.36 -6.68
CA ASP A 91 27.24 8.19 -6.18
C ASP A 91 27.69 9.14 -5.05
N LYS A 92 28.55 8.64 -4.15
CA LYS A 92 29.11 9.44 -3.06
C LYS A 92 30.02 10.55 -3.59
N THR A 93 30.89 10.23 -4.53
CA THR A 93 31.78 11.19 -5.19
C THR A 93 30.96 12.22 -5.96
N LEU A 94 30.00 11.79 -6.77
CA LEU A 94 29.14 12.68 -7.55
C LEU A 94 28.32 13.62 -6.65
N LYS A 95 27.78 13.10 -5.54
CA LYS A 95 27.11 13.90 -4.50
C LYS A 95 28.05 14.96 -3.94
N ASN A 96 29.32 14.62 -3.65
CA ASN A 96 30.31 15.57 -3.15
C ASN A 96 30.71 16.62 -4.19
N MET A 97 31.00 16.22 -5.43
CA MET A 97 31.36 17.14 -6.52
C MET A 97 30.25 18.15 -6.81
N ARG A 98 28.98 17.72 -6.75
CA ARG A 98 27.81 18.61 -6.85
C ARG A 98 27.68 19.56 -5.66
N LYS A 99 27.94 19.07 -4.45
CA LYS A 99 27.95 19.90 -3.22
C LYS A 99 28.98 21.02 -3.33
N ASN A 100 30.14 20.72 -3.88
CA ASN A 100 31.24 21.67 -4.09
C ASN A 100 31.08 22.51 -5.37
N LYS A 101 29.93 22.41 -6.08
CA LYS A 101 29.63 23.13 -7.33
C LYS A 101 30.64 22.89 -8.47
N MET A 102 31.41 21.81 -8.40
CA MET A 102 32.35 21.42 -9.46
C MET A 102 31.63 20.81 -10.67
N ILE A 103 30.45 20.23 -10.44
CA ILE A 103 29.57 19.67 -11.48
C ILE A 103 28.17 20.28 -11.31
N LYS A 104 27.46 20.46 -12.43
CA LYS A 104 26.05 20.92 -12.42
C LYS A 104 25.18 20.00 -11.56
N ARG A 105 24.19 20.61 -10.89
CA ARG A 105 23.21 19.86 -10.10
C ARG A 105 22.41 18.92 -11.00
N GLY A 106 22.23 17.69 -10.57
CA GLY A 106 21.42 16.67 -11.23
C GLY A 106 20.78 15.74 -10.21
N LYS A 107 19.83 14.93 -10.66
CA LYS A 107 19.09 13.97 -9.82
C LYS A 107 19.63 12.54 -9.96
N ASP A 108 20.86 12.39 -10.46
CA ASP A 108 21.47 11.09 -10.70
C ASP A 108 21.97 10.51 -9.37
N ARG A 109 21.05 9.84 -8.70
CA ARG A 109 21.23 9.04 -7.50
C ARG A 109 20.51 7.72 -7.76
N PRO A 110 20.98 6.62 -7.18
CA PRO A 110 20.39 5.32 -7.45
C PRO A 110 18.90 5.35 -7.12
N CYS A 111 18.09 4.78 -8.01
CA CYS A 111 16.64 4.79 -7.92
C CYS A 111 16.12 3.35 -7.88
N CYS A 112 14.99 3.16 -7.19
CA CYS A 112 14.35 1.85 -7.10
C CYS A 112 13.57 1.61 -8.40
N ARG A 113 14.04 0.70 -9.25
CA ARG A 113 13.47 0.39 -10.56
C ARG A 113 13.26 -1.12 -10.72
N PRO A 114 12.39 -1.55 -11.65
CA PRO A 114 12.29 -2.94 -12.03
C PRO A 114 13.62 -3.45 -12.62
N LEU A 115 14.07 -4.63 -12.18
CA LEU A 115 15.17 -5.36 -12.81
C LEU A 115 14.65 -6.36 -13.85
N SER A 116 13.40 -6.80 -13.69
CA SER A 116 12.68 -7.67 -14.60
C SER A 116 11.17 -7.42 -14.50
N TYR A 117 10.43 -7.86 -15.51
CA TYR A 117 8.99 -7.74 -15.61
C TYR A 117 8.31 -9.10 -15.50
N ASP A 118 7.04 -9.08 -15.04
CA ASP A 118 6.18 -10.25 -15.05
C ASP A 118 5.73 -10.59 -16.48
N ASP A 119 4.98 -11.69 -16.64
CA ASP A 119 4.46 -12.13 -17.92
C ASP A 119 3.52 -11.09 -18.57
N ASP A 120 3.37 -11.19 -19.89
CA ASP A 120 2.50 -10.31 -20.67
C ASP A 120 1.04 -10.42 -20.20
N VAL A 121 0.36 -9.27 -20.08
CA VAL A 121 -1.03 -9.20 -19.63
C VAL A 121 -1.94 -9.08 -20.85
N SER A 122 -2.86 -10.04 -21.02
CA SER A 122 -3.87 -9.99 -22.09
C SER A 122 -5.25 -9.78 -21.51
N PHE A 123 -6.03 -8.89 -22.13
CA PHE A 123 -7.39 -8.56 -21.71
C PHE A 123 -8.29 -8.30 -22.91
N LEU A 124 -9.60 -8.41 -22.69
CA LEU A 124 -10.62 -7.97 -23.63
C LEU A 124 -11.11 -6.56 -23.27
N ASP A 125 -11.20 -5.67 -24.24
CA ASP A 125 -11.79 -4.35 -24.03
C ASP A 125 -13.32 -4.34 -24.18
N ASN A 126 -13.94 -3.21 -23.87
CA ASN A 126 -15.39 -3.02 -24.00
C ASN A 126 -15.88 -3.10 -25.46
N TYR A 127 -14.98 -3.00 -26.44
CA TYR A 127 -15.24 -3.15 -27.87
C TYR A 127 -15.04 -4.59 -28.36
N HIS A 128 -14.78 -5.53 -27.44
CA HIS A 128 -14.53 -6.94 -27.71
C HIS A 128 -13.26 -7.19 -28.55
N GLU A 129 -12.26 -6.31 -28.43
CA GLU A 129 -10.94 -6.49 -29.00
C GLU A 129 -9.94 -6.98 -27.94
N TYR A 130 -9.12 -7.96 -28.32
CA TYR A 130 -8.07 -8.48 -27.45
C TYR A 130 -6.81 -7.63 -27.57
N HIS A 131 -6.25 -7.26 -26.43
CA HIS A 131 -4.99 -6.53 -26.34
C HIS A 131 -4.00 -7.28 -25.45
N THR A 132 -2.71 -7.13 -25.73
CA THR A 132 -1.63 -7.70 -24.93
C THR A 132 -0.60 -6.65 -24.59
N LEU A 133 -0.40 -6.39 -23.29
CA LEU A 133 0.57 -5.44 -22.76
C LEU A 133 1.82 -6.16 -22.26
N LYS A 134 2.97 -5.70 -22.75
CA LYS A 134 4.30 -6.17 -22.34
C LYS A 134 4.93 -5.21 -21.36
N GLU A 135 5.79 -5.73 -20.48
CA GLU A 135 6.57 -4.93 -19.52
C GLU A 135 5.70 -4.01 -18.64
N LEU A 136 4.46 -4.41 -18.39
CA LEU A 136 3.50 -3.64 -17.59
C LEU A 136 3.86 -3.72 -16.09
N SER A 137 4.01 -4.93 -15.56
CA SER A 137 4.14 -5.20 -14.13
C SER A 137 5.57 -5.62 -13.78
N ALA A 138 6.11 -5.12 -12.66
CA ALA A 138 7.44 -5.45 -12.20
C ALA A 138 7.49 -6.84 -11.54
N LYS A 139 8.51 -7.64 -11.85
CA LYS A 139 8.75 -8.94 -11.21
C LYS A 139 9.76 -8.85 -10.07
N GLU A 140 10.82 -8.08 -10.28
CA GLU A 140 11.89 -7.87 -9.31
C GLU A 140 12.30 -6.40 -9.25
N CYS A 141 12.63 -5.90 -8.06
CA CYS A 141 13.06 -4.52 -7.85
C CYS A 141 14.50 -4.44 -7.38
N GLY A 142 15.21 -3.43 -7.87
CA GLY A 142 16.60 -3.17 -7.50
C GLY A 142 16.98 -1.70 -7.58
N CYS A 143 18.15 -1.40 -7.02
CA CYS A 143 18.74 -0.07 -7.06
C CYS A 143 19.67 0.06 -8.26
N VAL A 144 19.31 0.95 -9.19
CA VAL A 144 20.05 1.24 -10.43
C VAL A 144 20.39 2.72 -10.55
#